data_AF-A0A671G2V8-F1
#
_entry.id   AF-A0A671G2V8-F1
#
_cell.length_a   1.000
_cell.length_b   1.000
_cell.length_c   1.000
_cell.angle_alpha   90.00
_cell.angle_beta   90.00
_cell.angle_gamma   90.00
#
_symmetry.space_group_name_H-M   'P 1'
#
loop_
_entity.id
_entity.type
_entity.pdbx_description
1 polymer ?
#
loop_
_entity_poly.entity_id
_entity_poly.type
_entity_poly.pdbx_seq_one_letter_code
_entity_poly.pdbx_strand_id
1 'polypeptide(L)'
;MSDYENEDECWSTLEGFRVKLISTIDPSRITPYLRQCKVLNPDDEEQVLSDPSLVTRKRKVGVLLDILQRTGHKGYVAFLESLELYYPQLYKKVTGKEPARVFSMIIDASGESGLTQLLMSEVMKLQKKVQDLTALLSSKDDFIKELRVKDSLLRKHQERVQRLKEECEVCSRELKRCKDENYDLAMRLARQSEEKGAALMRNRDLQLEVDRLRHSLMKAEDDCKVERKHTLKLRHAMEQRPSQELLWELQQEKAQLQARVQELEASAQEGKPDKSSPYIQVLEEDWRQALRDQQEQTNTIFSLRKDLRRGEALHARCMEEREMFELQCLSLRKDSKMYKERMEAILQQMEEVAIERDQAIVSREELHTQYARSLQDKDGLRKRLRELGEKSDELQLQLFQREAQLLAMEGRLKQQQLETLALSSDLEDSSPRNSQELSLPRDLEEDTQLSDKGGPAEEESPEPSFEALPKDQLSLTPSDAGLSGGEPPLKERRRLKESFENYRRWARVGAARGGGAGGRPRVVTLHTCATSAPSALPQETGSPEDAARLETGGGGLGEHHRQRQHRHRGLLTARRVGGS
;
A
#
# COMPACT_ATOMS: atom_id res chain seq x y z
N MET A 1 -52.56 -63.45 86.69
CA MET A 1 -52.67 -64.05 85.34
C MET A 1 -53.35 -63.04 84.41
N SER A 2 -52.63 -62.00 84.01
CA SER A 2 -53.13 -60.93 83.11
C SER A 2 -52.13 -60.52 82.02
N ASP A 3 -50.94 -61.16 81.96
CA ASP A 3 -49.84 -60.62 81.15
C ASP A 3 -49.70 -61.30 79.77
N TYR A 4 -50.38 -62.44 79.55
CA TYR A 4 -50.32 -63.18 78.28
C TYR A 4 -51.36 -62.74 77.24
N GLU A 5 -52.45 -62.05 77.65
CA GLU A 5 -53.45 -61.53 76.69
C GLU A 5 -53.03 -60.21 76.03
N ASN A 6 -52.00 -59.54 76.58
CA ASN A 6 -51.55 -58.22 76.12
C ASN A 6 -50.43 -58.29 75.04
N GLU A 7 -49.77 -59.44 74.86
CA GLU A 7 -48.63 -59.57 73.93
C GLU A 7 -49.06 -59.63 72.46
N ASP A 8 -50.11 -60.40 72.14
CA ASP A 8 -50.63 -60.56 70.77
C ASP A 8 -51.35 -59.30 70.27
N GLU A 9 -51.99 -58.56 71.17
CA GLU A 9 -52.66 -57.29 70.86
C GLU A 9 -51.63 -56.20 70.51
N CYS A 10 -50.49 -56.17 71.22
CA CYS A 10 -49.41 -55.22 70.96
C CYS A 10 -48.85 -55.34 69.54
N TRP A 11 -48.43 -56.52 69.10
CA TRP A 11 -47.90 -56.69 67.74
C TRP A 11 -48.95 -56.53 66.64
N SER A 12 -50.21 -56.87 66.90
CA SER A 12 -51.33 -56.65 65.97
C SER A 12 -51.51 -55.17 65.62
N THR A 13 -51.28 -54.26 66.59
CA THR A 13 -51.30 -52.82 66.31
C THR A 13 -50.16 -52.36 65.39
N LEU A 14 -48.95 -52.90 65.55
CA LEU A 14 -47.80 -52.60 64.67
C LEU A 14 -47.99 -53.17 63.27
N GLU A 15 -48.60 -54.35 63.15
CA GLU A 15 -48.85 -55.02 61.90
C GLU A 15 -49.79 -54.18 60.99
N GLY A 16 -50.75 -53.46 61.58
CA GLY A 16 -51.57 -52.47 60.88
C GLY A 16 -50.77 -51.32 60.21
N PHE A 17 -49.55 -51.05 60.68
CA PHE A 17 -48.64 -50.04 60.12
C PHE A 17 -47.46 -50.63 59.34
N ARG A 18 -47.40 -51.95 59.16
CA ARG A 18 -46.25 -52.67 58.59
C ARG A 18 -45.74 -52.11 57.27
N VAL A 19 -46.64 -51.83 56.32
CA VAL A 19 -46.26 -51.28 55.00
C VAL A 19 -45.50 -49.96 55.14
N LYS A 20 -45.93 -49.10 56.08
CA LYS A 20 -45.34 -47.79 56.33
C LYS A 20 -44.00 -47.92 57.04
N LEU A 21 -43.91 -48.78 58.05
CA LEU A 21 -42.68 -49.12 58.77
C LEU A 21 -41.60 -49.59 57.80
N ILE A 22 -41.93 -50.63 57.02
CA ILE A 22 -41.06 -51.25 56.03
C ILE A 22 -40.59 -50.26 54.95
N SER A 23 -41.47 -49.35 54.53
CA SER A 23 -41.13 -48.37 53.50
C SER A 23 -40.21 -47.25 53.98
N THR A 24 -40.16 -46.95 55.28
CA THR A 24 -39.51 -45.74 55.82
C THR A 24 -38.22 -46.05 56.56
N ILE A 25 -38.19 -47.17 57.29
CA ILE A 25 -37.09 -47.52 58.18
C ILE A 25 -35.87 -47.98 57.40
N ASP A 26 -34.70 -47.62 57.91
CA ASP A 26 -33.40 -48.14 57.52
C ASP A 26 -32.91 -49.09 58.61
N PRO A 27 -32.82 -50.41 58.34
CA PRO A 27 -32.40 -51.40 59.32
C PRO A 27 -31.07 -51.03 59.99
N SER A 28 -30.11 -50.51 59.21
CA SER A 28 -28.77 -50.15 59.69
C SER A 28 -28.75 -49.10 60.80
N ARG A 29 -29.82 -48.31 60.93
CA ARG A 29 -29.95 -47.29 61.98
C ARG A 29 -30.51 -47.84 63.28
N ILE A 30 -31.33 -48.89 63.22
CA ILE A 30 -32.07 -49.39 64.39
C ILE A 30 -31.49 -50.71 64.94
N THR A 31 -30.87 -51.56 64.10
CA THR A 31 -30.28 -52.83 64.55
C THR A 31 -29.21 -52.67 65.64
N PRO A 32 -28.36 -51.62 65.67
CA PRO A 32 -27.38 -51.48 66.74
C PRO A 32 -28.03 -51.24 68.11
N TYR A 33 -29.13 -50.48 68.14
CA TYR A 33 -29.90 -50.23 69.37
C TYR A 33 -30.64 -51.51 69.84
N LEU A 34 -31.24 -52.25 68.90
CA LEU A 34 -31.94 -53.50 69.19
C LEU A 34 -30.98 -54.59 69.71
N ARG A 35 -29.76 -54.65 69.17
CA ARG A 35 -28.69 -55.51 69.69
C ARG A 35 -28.31 -55.11 71.12
N GLN A 36 -28.18 -53.82 71.41
CA GLN A 36 -27.87 -53.31 72.76
C GLN A 36 -28.97 -53.63 73.78
N CYS A 37 -30.23 -53.70 73.33
CA CYS A 37 -31.38 -54.13 74.14
C CYS A 37 -31.48 -55.66 74.32
N LYS A 38 -30.56 -56.44 73.73
CA LYS A 38 -30.55 -57.92 73.77
C LYS A 38 -31.84 -58.56 73.21
N VAL A 39 -32.51 -57.87 72.27
CA VAL A 39 -33.70 -58.40 71.54
C VAL A 39 -33.35 -58.86 70.12
N LEU A 40 -32.14 -58.59 69.66
CA LEU A 40 -31.63 -58.98 68.36
C LEU A 40 -30.23 -59.58 68.54
N ASN A 41 -30.01 -60.80 68.06
CA ASN A 41 -28.69 -61.42 68.15
C ASN A 41 -27.74 -60.86 67.06
N PRO A 42 -26.41 -60.93 67.25
CA PRO A 42 -25.45 -60.53 66.23
C PRO A 42 -25.65 -61.26 64.89
N ASP A 43 -25.98 -62.55 64.94
CA ASP A 43 -26.26 -63.36 63.74
C ASP A 43 -27.54 -62.89 63.02
N ASP A 44 -28.57 -62.51 63.79
CA ASP A 44 -29.82 -61.95 63.25
C ASP A 44 -29.59 -60.56 62.64
N GLU A 45 -28.71 -59.74 63.23
CA GLU A 45 -28.30 -58.43 62.69
C GLU A 45 -27.54 -58.60 61.37
N GLU A 46 -26.57 -59.52 61.31
CA GLU A 46 -25.82 -59.80 60.08
C GLU A 46 -26.76 -60.36 58.99
N GLN A 47 -27.70 -61.24 59.34
CA GLN A 47 -28.71 -61.71 58.40
C GLN A 47 -29.54 -60.54 57.83
N VAL A 48 -30.00 -59.62 58.67
CA VAL A 48 -30.81 -58.48 58.20
C VAL A 48 -30.00 -57.49 57.35
N LEU A 49 -28.74 -57.22 57.71
CA LEU A 49 -27.92 -56.22 57.04
C LEU A 49 -27.18 -56.74 55.80
N SER A 50 -26.70 -57.98 55.83
CA SER A 50 -25.73 -58.52 54.87
C SER A 50 -26.28 -59.64 53.98
N ASP A 51 -27.45 -60.23 54.27
CA ASP A 51 -28.03 -61.30 53.44
C ASP A 51 -28.29 -60.82 51.99
N PRO A 52 -27.62 -61.42 50.98
CA PRO A 52 -27.83 -61.09 49.57
C PRO A 52 -29.27 -61.34 49.07
N SER A 53 -30.03 -62.21 49.74
CA SER A 53 -31.42 -62.53 49.40
C SER A 53 -32.38 -61.36 49.70
N LEU A 54 -32.00 -60.47 50.63
CA LEU A 54 -32.78 -59.32 51.07
C LEU A 54 -32.34 -58.04 50.32
N VAL A 55 -32.42 -58.07 48.99
CA VAL A 55 -31.93 -56.99 48.09
C VAL A 55 -32.53 -55.62 48.38
N THR A 56 -33.79 -55.56 48.80
CA THR A 56 -34.48 -54.29 49.06
C THR A 56 -34.55 -53.98 50.55
N ARG A 57 -34.34 -52.72 50.92
CA ARG A 57 -34.53 -52.21 52.29
C ARG A 57 -35.86 -52.65 52.89
N LYS A 58 -36.92 -52.68 52.07
CA LYS A 58 -38.25 -53.11 52.49
C LYS A 58 -38.25 -54.57 52.99
N ARG A 59 -37.65 -55.48 52.25
CA ARG A 59 -37.56 -56.89 52.68
C ARG A 59 -36.71 -57.04 53.95
N LYS A 60 -35.60 -56.29 54.06
CA LYS A 60 -34.76 -56.26 55.27
C LYS A 60 -35.54 -55.85 56.52
N VAL A 61 -36.31 -54.76 56.45
CA VAL A 61 -37.14 -54.32 57.58
C VAL A 61 -38.27 -55.32 57.86
N GLY A 62 -38.85 -55.95 56.83
CA GLY A 62 -39.88 -56.98 57.02
C GLY A 62 -39.36 -58.16 57.82
N VAL A 63 -38.21 -58.71 57.42
CA VAL A 63 -37.54 -59.81 58.16
C VAL A 63 -37.15 -59.38 59.56
N LEU A 64 -36.65 -58.15 59.74
CA LEU A 64 -36.33 -57.61 61.06
C LEU A 64 -37.56 -57.57 61.98
N LEU A 65 -38.72 -57.14 61.47
CA LEU A 65 -39.97 -57.15 62.25
C LEU A 65 -40.39 -58.57 62.64
N ASP A 66 -40.24 -59.53 61.72
CA ASP A 66 -40.58 -60.94 61.97
C ASP A 66 -39.65 -61.57 63.01
N ILE A 67 -38.36 -61.21 63.02
CA ILE A 67 -37.39 -61.63 64.04
C ILE A 67 -37.78 -61.04 65.40
N LEU A 68 -38.07 -59.73 65.47
CA LEU A 68 -38.43 -59.07 66.72
C LEU A 68 -39.75 -59.58 67.29
N GLN A 69 -40.73 -59.93 66.45
CA GLN A 69 -41.99 -60.52 66.89
C GLN A 69 -41.78 -61.83 67.67
N ARG A 70 -40.77 -62.63 67.30
CA ARG A 70 -40.42 -63.88 68.01
C ARG A 70 -39.87 -63.66 69.41
N THR A 71 -39.46 -62.43 69.73
CA THR A 71 -38.96 -62.04 71.06
C THR A 71 -40.05 -61.50 71.99
N GLY A 72 -41.32 -61.56 71.56
CA GLY A 72 -42.50 -61.26 72.38
C GLY A 72 -42.62 -59.78 72.73
N HIS A 73 -43.15 -59.50 73.93
CA HIS A 73 -43.34 -58.12 74.40
C HIS A 73 -42.03 -57.32 74.52
N LYS A 74 -40.91 -57.98 74.82
CA LYS A 74 -39.59 -57.31 74.92
C LYS A 74 -39.14 -56.72 73.58
N GLY A 75 -39.30 -57.47 72.49
CA GLY A 75 -39.02 -56.98 71.14
C GLY A 75 -39.91 -55.82 70.73
N TYR A 76 -41.19 -55.87 71.12
CA TYR A 76 -42.16 -54.81 70.86
C TYR A 76 -41.73 -53.49 71.48
N VAL A 77 -41.42 -53.50 72.78
CA VAL A 77 -41.00 -52.31 73.53
C VAL A 77 -39.66 -51.78 73.00
N ALA A 78 -38.67 -52.65 72.78
CA ALA A 78 -37.36 -52.25 72.24
C ALA A 78 -37.46 -51.68 70.82
N PHE A 79 -38.36 -52.22 69.98
CA PHE A 79 -38.63 -51.69 68.65
C PHE A 79 -39.26 -50.30 68.72
N LEU A 80 -40.28 -50.11 69.58
CA LEU A 80 -40.89 -48.81 69.79
C LEU A 80 -39.88 -47.77 70.31
N GLU A 81 -39.03 -48.12 71.28
CA GLU A 81 -37.95 -47.25 71.76
C GLU A 81 -36.96 -46.88 70.63
N SER A 82 -36.61 -47.83 69.75
CA SER A 82 -35.76 -47.56 68.59
C SER A 82 -36.41 -46.58 67.60
N LEU A 83 -37.74 -46.65 67.45
CA LEU A 83 -38.50 -45.68 66.64
C LEU A 83 -38.57 -44.32 67.31
N GLU A 84 -38.70 -44.24 68.64
CA GLU A 84 -38.67 -42.95 69.36
C GLU A 84 -37.34 -42.22 69.17
N LEU A 85 -36.23 -42.98 69.11
CA LEU A 85 -34.89 -42.43 68.92
C LEU A 85 -34.62 -42.01 67.48
N TYR A 86 -34.80 -42.93 66.52
CA TYR A 86 -34.35 -42.70 65.14
C TYR A 86 -35.45 -42.20 64.20
N TYR A 87 -36.72 -42.42 64.53
CA TYR A 87 -37.87 -42.11 63.68
C TYR A 87 -39.05 -41.54 64.49
N PRO A 88 -38.91 -40.40 65.18
CA PRO A 88 -39.93 -39.86 66.09
C PRO A 88 -41.26 -39.58 65.39
N GLN A 89 -41.22 -39.20 64.12
CA GLN A 89 -42.40 -38.96 63.28
C GLN A 89 -43.14 -40.25 62.91
N LEU A 90 -42.43 -41.38 62.86
CA LEU A 90 -43.02 -42.68 62.59
C LEU A 90 -43.62 -43.28 63.86
N TYR A 91 -42.91 -43.15 65.00
CA TYR A 91 -43.42 -43.53 66.31
C TYR A 91 -44.77 -42.86 66.61
N LYS A 92 -44.85 -41.53 66.52
CA LYS A 92 -46.09 -40.78 66.78
C LYS A 92 -47.27 -41.22 65.92
N LYS A 93 -47.00 -41.69 64.70
CA LYS A 93 -48.03 -42.19 63.77
C LYS A 93 -48.52 -43.59 64.12
N VAL A 94 -47.69 -44.39 64.76
CA VAL A 94 -47.97 -45.79 65.12
C VAL A 94 -48.65 -45.88 66.49
N THR A 95 -48.16 -45.12 67.47
CA THR A 95 -48.65 -45.18 68.86
C THR A 95 -49.64 -44.08 69.21
N GLY A 96 -49.71 -43.01 68.40
CA GLY A 96 -50.51 -41.81 68.68
C GLY A 96 -49.98 -40.95 69.82
N LYS A 97 -48.86 -41.32 70.44
CA LYS A 97 -48.25 -40.65 71.59
C LYS A 97 -47.06 -39.80 71.15
N GLU A 98 -46.74 -38.78 71.93
CA GLU A 98 -45.48 -38.05 71.75
C GLU A 98 -44.30 -38.94 72.18
N PRO A 99 -43.18 -38.96 71.43
CA PRO A 99 -41.98 -39.70 71.81
C PRO A 99 -41.46 -39.20 73.17
N ALA A 100 -41.52 -40.05 74.19
CA ALA A 100 -41.09 -39.71 75.53
C ALA A 100 -39.57 -39.95 75.73
N ARG A 101 -38.95 -40.74 74.84
CA ARG A 101 -37.54 -41.15 74.85
C ARG A 101 -37.11 -41.77 76.18
N VAL A 102 -38.00 -42.59 76.72
CA VAL A 102 -37.74 -43.36 77.94
C VAL A 102 -37.06 -44.65 77.51
N PHE A 103 -35.74 -44.69 77.63
CA PHE A 103 -34.88 -45.80 77.20
C PHE A 103 -34.86 -46.94 78.22
N SER A 104 -36.03 -47.46 78.57
CA SER A 104 -36.19 -48.44 79.64
C SER A 104 -35.52 -49.78 79.33
N MET A 105 -35.58 -50.25 78.08
CA MET A 105 -35.05 -51.58 77.70
C MET A 105 -33.51 -51.62 77.67
N ILE A 106 -32.87 -50.60 77.13
CA ILE A 106 -31.40 -50.52 77.10
C ILE A 106 -30.82 -50.28 78.50
N ILE A 107 -31.52 -49.52 79.36
CA ILE A 107 -31.11 -49.31 80.76
C ILE A 107 -31.24 -50.63 81.55
N ASP A 108 -32.32 -51.39 81.37
CA ASP A 108 -32.47 -52.70 82.00
C ASP A 108 -31.45 -53.73 81.47
N ALA A 109 -31.15 -53.70 80.16
CA ALA A 109 -30.24 -54.67 79.54
C ALA A 109 -28.74 -54.37 79.75
N SER A 110 -28.35 -53.10 79.79
CA SER A 110 -26.96 -52.64 79.74
C SER A 110 -26.60 -51.56 80.78
N GLY A 111 -27.55 -51.10 81.61
CA GLY A 111 -27.36 -50.02 82.57
C GLY A 111 -27.31 -48.62 81.95
N GLU A 112 -27.47 -47.59 82.79
CA GLU A 112 -27.39 -46.17 82.38
C GLU A 112 -26.03 -45.80 81.77
N SER A 113 -24.95 -46.44 82.25
CA SER A 113 -23.60 -46.28 81.70
C SER A 113 -23.48 -46.81 80.27
N GLY A 114 -24.16 -47.92 79.95
CA GLY A 114 -24.17 -48.51 78.60
C GLY A 114 -24.91 -47.63 77.58
N LEU A 115 -26.03 -47.03 77.96
CA LEU A 115 -26.74 -46.05 77.13
C LEU A 115 -25.90 -44.79 76.89
N THR A 116 -25.25 -44.27 77.94
CA THR A 116 -24.39 -43.08 77.84
C THR A 116 -23.22 -43.31 76.89
N GLN A 117 -22.58 -44.49 76.97
CA GLN A 117 -21.47 -44.86 76.08
C GLN A 117 -21.92 -44.96 74.62
N LEU A 118 -23.08 -45.56 74.35
CA LEU A 118 -23.63 -45.65 72.99
C LEU A 118 -23.89 -44.25 72.42
N LEU A 119 -24.58 -43.39 73.17
CA LEU A 119 -24.88 -42.02 72.74
C LEU A 119 -23.61 -41.20 72.51
N MET A 120 -22.61 -41.31 73.40
CA MET A 120 -21.33 -40.63 73.24
C MET A 120 -20.61 -41.09 71.97
N SER A 121 -20.56 -42.41 71.72
CA SER A 121 -19.94 -42.95 70.51
C SER A 121 -20.64 -42.47 69.22
N GLU A 122 -21.95 -42.34 69.25
CA GLU A 122 -22.75 -41.89 68.11
C GLU A 122 -22.59 -40.39 67.87
N VAL A 123 -22.51 -39.58 68.94
CA VAL A 123 -22.18 -38.16 68.87
C VAL A 123 -20.79 -37.95 68.29
N MET A 124 -19.78 -38.72 68.73
CA MET A 124 -18.43 -38.65 68.18
C MET A 124 -18.39 -39.00 66.69
N LYS A 125 -19.10 -40.06 66.26
CA LYS A 125 -19.22 -40.42 64.84
C LYS A 125 -19.89 -39.31 64.02
N LEU A 126 -20.97 -38.71 64.53
CA LEU A 126 -21.64 -37.60 63.86
C LEU A 126 -20.75 -36.36 63.77
N GLN A 127 -20.04 -36.02 64.84
CA GLN A 127 -19.09 -34.92 64.86
C GLN A 127 -17.97 -35.13 63.85
N LYS A 128 -17.40 -36.33 63.78
CA LYS A 128 -16.40 -36.69 62.77
C LYS A 128 -16.96 -36.58 61.35
N LYS A 129 -18.17 -37.08 61.12
CA LYS A 129 -18.84 -36.98 59.81
C LYS A 129 -19.10 -35.54 59.39
N VAL A 130 -19.48 -34.65 60.32
CA VAL A 130 -19.65 -33.21 60.05
C VAL A 130 -18.31 -32.57 59.68
N GLN A 131 -17.23 -32.90 60.39
CA GLN A 131 -15.88 -32.42 60.07
C GLN A 131 -15.44 -32.86 58.67
N ASP A 132 -15.61 -34.15 58.33
CA ASP A 132 -15.21 -34.70 57.03
C ASP A 132 -16.02 -34.07 55.88
N LEU A 133 -17.34 -33.88 56.07
CA LEU A 133 -18.18 -33.19 55.09
C LEU A 133 -17.81 -31.71 54.93
N THR A 134 -17.44 -31.03 56.02
CA THR A 134 -17.00 -29.63 55.99
C THR A 134 -15.67 -29.50 55.24
N ALA A 135 -14.71 -30.40 55.48
CA ALA A 135 -13.45 -30.44 54.76
C ALA A 135 -13.68 -30.69 53.25
N LEU A 136 -14.54 -31.65 52.90
CA LEU A 136 -14.89 -31.94 51.51
C LEU A 136 -15.55 -30.74 50.80
N LEU A 137 -16.47 -30.05 51.48
CA LEU A 137 -17.09 -28.83 50.94
C LEU A 137 -16.04 -27.74 50.70
N SER A 138 -15.15 -27.50 51.66
CA SER A 138 -14.09 -26.49 51.52
C SER A 138 -13.14 -26.78 50.35
N SER A 139 -12.77 -28.06 50.16
CA SER A 139 -11.95 -28.49 49.01
C SER A 139 -12.65 -28.24 47.67
N LYS A 140 -13.96 -28.49 47.60
CA LYS A 140 -14.75 -28.19 46.40
C LYS A 140 -14.84 -26.69 46.13
N ASP A 141 -15.00 -25.87 47.16
CA ASP A 141 -15.03 -24.41 47.01
C ASP A 141 -13.69 -23.86 46.50
N ASP A 142 -12.57 -24.38 47.00
CA ASP A 142 -11.24 -23.99 46.53
C ASP A 142 -11.00 -24.41 45.07
N PHE A 143 -11.47 -25.60 44.68
CA PHE A 143 -11.45 -26.03 43.28
C PHE A 143 -12.31 -25.14 42.36
N ILE A 144 -13.49 -24.70 42.83
CA ILE A 144 -14.33 -23.74 42.09
C ILE A 144 -13.62 -22.41 41.89
N LYS A 145 -12.90 -21.90 42.91
CA LYS A 145 -12.11 -20.66 42.78
C LYS A 145 -11.01 -20.82 41.74
N GLU A 146 -10.30 -21.94 41.73
CA GLU A 146 -9.25 -22.22 40.75
C GLU A 146 -9.81 -22.26 39.31
N LEU A 147 -10.95 -22.94 39.11
CA LEU A 147 -11.62 -22.98 37.81
C LEU A 147 -12.06 -21.60 37.33
N ARG A 148 -12.53 -20.72 38.22
CA ARG A 148 -12.90 -19.34 37.87
C ARG A 148 -11.69 -18.54 37.36
N VAL A 149 -10.52 -18.73 37.98
CA VAL A 149 -9.28 -18.09 37.51
C VAL A 149 -8.90 -18.61 36.12
N LYS A 150 -8.91 -19.92 35.91
CA LYS A 150 -8.63 -20.53 34.60
C LYS A 150 -9.58 -20.04 33.51
N ASP A 151 -10.88 -19.97 33.80
CA ASP A 151 -11.88 -19.45 32.86
C ASP A 151 -11.64 -17.97 32.52
N SER A 152 -11.27 -17.15 33.50
CA SER A 152 -10.92 -15.74 33.27
C SER A 152 -9.70 -15.57 32.36
N LEU A 153 -8.68 -16.41 32.54
CA LEU A 153 -7.47 -16.42 31.71
C LEU A 153 -7.80 -16.85 30.28
N LEU A 154 -8.58 -17.93 30.11
CA LEU A 154 -9.01 -18.41 28.81
C LEU A 154 -9.81 -17.34 28.05
N ARG A 155 -10.70 -16.63 28.74
CA ARG A 155 -11.47 -15.51 28.15
C ARG A 155 -10.56 -14.39 27.65
N LYS A 156 -9.50 -14.05 28.40
CA LYS A 156 -8.51 -13.05 27.98
C LYS A 156 -7.70 -13.49 26.76
N HIS A 157 -7.32 -14.77 26.69
CA HIS A 157 -6.68 -15.32 25.49
C HIS A 157 -7.63 -15.29 24.27
N GLN A 158 -8.91 -15.62 24.45
CA GLN A 158 -9.92 -15.55 23.39
C GLN A 158 -10.11 -14.12 22.87
N GLU A 159 -10.23 -13.12 23.77
CA GLU A 159 -10.30 -11.71 23.39
C GLU A 159 -9.07 -11.28 22.57
N ARG A 160 -7.86 -11.68 22.96
CA ARG A 160 -6.63 -11.36 22.23
C ARG A 160 -6.61 -11.98 20.85
N VAL A 161 -7.03 -13.23 20.72
CA VAL A 161 -7.14 -13.92 19.42
C VAL A 161 -8.18 -13.22 18.54
N GLN A 162 -9.31 -12.80 19.09
CA GLN A 162 -10.34 -12.08 18.34
C GLN A 162 -9.82 -10.73 17.82
N ARG A 163 -9.14 -9.93 18.65
CA ARG A 163 -8.53 -8.66 18.22
C ARG A 163 -7.54 -8.86 17.07
N LEU A 164 -6.67 -9.88 17.17
CA LEU A 164 -5.71 -10.19 16.10
C LEU A 164 -6.41 -10.63 14.80
N LYS A 165 -7.54 -11.33 14.88
CA LYS A 165 -8.34 -11.68 13.70
C LYS A 165 -8.93 -10.44 13.05
N GLU A 166 -9.52 -9.54 13.84
CA GLU A 166 -10.08 -8.28 13.35
C GLU A 166 -9.00 -7.41 12.69
N GLU A 167 -7.81 -7.30 13.29
CA GLU A 167 -6.67 -6.61 12.69
C GLU A 167 -6.21 -7.25 11.37
N CYS A 168 -6.13 -8.59 11.30
CA CYS A 168 -5.83 -9.31 10.06
C CYS A 168 -6.88 -9.03 8.97
N GLU A 169 -8.16 -8.97 9.33
CA GLU A 169 -9.26 -8.66 8.41
C GLU A 169 -9.22 -7.21 7.92
N VAL A 170 -8.87 -6.26 8.79
CA VAL A 170 -8.61 -4.85 8.40
C VAL A 170 -7.46 -4.79 7.40
N CYS A 171 -6.32 -5.40 7.72
CA CYS A 171 -5.14 -5.43 6.84
C CYS A 171 -5.46 -6.09 5.50
N SER A 172 -6.26 -7.15 5.50
CA SER A 172 -6.70 -7.83 4.27
C SER A 172 -7.58 -6.95 3.39
N ARG A 173 -8.48 -6.16 4.01
CA ARG A 173 -9.31 -5.18 3.28
C ARG A 173 -8.48 -4.04 2.69
N GLU A 174 -7.51 -3.52 3.45
CA GLU A 174 -6.59 -2.49 2.96
C GLU A 174 -5.73 -3.01 1.80
N LEU A 175 -5.20 -4.23 1.91
CA LEU A 175 -4.45 -4.87 0.83
C LEU A 175 -5.30 -5.01 -0.44
N LYS A 176 -6.57 -5.38 -0.30
CA LYS A 176 -7.50 -5.45 -1.44
C LYS A 176 -7.69 -4.07 -2.07
N ARG A 177 -7.95 -3.03 -1.26
CA ARG A 177 -8.09 -1.66 -1.76
C ARG A 177 -6.84 -1.19 -2.51
N CYS A 178 -5.65 -1.42 -1.97
CA CYS A 178 -4.39 -1.06 -2.63
C CYS A 178 -4.20 -1.82 -3.96
N LYS A 179 -4.63 -3.09 -4.04
CA LYS A 179 -4.61 -3.85 -5.30
C LYS A 179 -5.56 -3.22 -6.33
N ASP A 180 -6.78 -2.90 -5.93
CA ASP A 180 -7.79 -2.30 -6.80
C ASP A 180 -7.30 -0.94 -7.33
N GLU A 181 -6.75 -0.08 -6.47
CA GLU A 181 -6.15 1.20 -6.87
C GLU A 181 -4.96 1.03 -7.83
N ASN A 182 -4.13 0.01 -7.62
CA ASN A 182 -3.01 -0.30 -8.53
C ASN A 182 -3.54 -0.76 -9.91
N TYR A 183 -4.57 -1.59 -9.94
CA TYR A 183 -5.22 -1.97 -11.20
C TYR A 183 -5.83 -0.74 -11.91
N ASP A 184 -6.48 0.17 -11.19
CA ASP A 184 -7.02 1.40 -11.76
C ASP A 184 -5.92 2.32 -12.33
N LEU A 185 -4.78 2.40 -11.65
CA LEU A 185 -3.61 3.14 -12.15
C LEU A 185 -3.03 2.49 -13.39
N ALA A 186 -2.87 1.16 -13.40
CA ALA A 186 -2.38 0.41 -14.55
C ALA A 186 -3.31 0.58 -15.77
N MET A 187 -4.63 0.54 -15.56
CA MET A 187 -5.62 0.78 -16.62
C MET A 187 -5.56 2.22 -17.16
N ARG A 188 -5.38 3.22 -16.28
CA ARG A 188 -5.20 4.61 -16.70
C ARG A 188 -3.92 4.81 -17.49
N LEU A 189 -2.81 4.20 -17.05
CA LEU A 189 -1.53 4.25 -17.78
C LEU A 189 -1.63 3.58 -19.15
N ALA A 190 -2.33 2.44 -19.25
CA ALA A 190 -2.57 1.76 -20.52
C ALA A 190 -3.34 2.67 -21.49
N ARG A 191 -4.46 3.27 -21.05
CA ARG A 191 -5.25 4.20 -21.85
C ARG A 191 -4.44 5.41 -22.31
N GLN A 192 -3.68 6.04 -21.41
CA GLN A 192 -2.82 7.17 -21.77
C GLN A 192 -1.73 6.77 -22.78
N SER A 193 -1.20 5.54 -22.68
CA SER A 193 -0.22 5.04 -23.64
C SER A 193 -0.83 4.81 -25.03
N GLU A 194 -2.07 4.33 -25.10
CA GLU A 194 -2.84 4.17 -26.34
C GLU A 194 -3.17 5.53 -26.97
N GLU A 195 -3.65 6.49 -26.18
CA GLU A 195 -3.93 7.86 -26.61
C GLU A 195 -2.67 8.55 -27.15
N LYS A 196 -1.55 8.41 -26.43
CA LYS A 196 -0.24 8.89 -26.89
C LYS A 196 0.15 8.25 -28.21
N GLY A 197 -0.02 6.92 -28.34
CA GLY A 197 0.22 6.20 -29.59
C GLY A 197 -0.64 6.74 -30.74
N ALA A 198 -1.93 6.96 -30.50
CA ALA A 198 -2.86 7.52 -31.49
C ALA A 198 -2.48 8.96 -31.88
N ALA A 199 -2.08 9.80 -30.92
CA ALA A 199 -1.60 11.15 -31.20
C ALA A 199 -0.31 11.16 -32.03
N LEU A 200 0.63 10.25 -31.75
CA LEU A 200 1.86 10.08 -32.52
C LEU A 200 1.57 9.64 -33.96
N MET A 201 0.63 8.72 -34.16
CA MET A 201 0.20 8.30 -35.50
C MET A 201 -0.41 9.47 -36.29
N ARG A 202 -1.34 10.22 -35.68
CA ARG A 202 -1.91 11.43 -36.31
C ARG A 202 -0.85 12.48 -36.65
N ASN A 203 0.14 12.67 -35.77
CA ASN A 203 1.24 13.59 -36.03
C ASN A 203 2.08 13.13 -37.24
N ARG A 204 2.34 11.82 -37.36
CA ARG A 204 3.03 11.26 -38.52
C ARG A 204 2.24 11.46 -39.81
N ASP A 205 0.93 11.26 -39.78
CA ASP A 205 0.06 11.47 -40.95
C ASP A 205 0.04 12.94 -41.38
N LEU A 206 -0.09 13.87 -40.42
CA LEU A 206 0.00 15.31 -40.70
C LEU A 206 1.35 15.69 -41.28
N GLN A 207 2.45 15.10 -40.78
CA GLN A 207 3.78 15.35 -41.33
C GLN A 207 3.89 14.89 -42.79
N LEU A 208 3.33 13.71 -43.12
CA LEU A 208 3.27 13.22 -44.49
C LEU A 208 2.45 14.14 -45.39
N GLU A 209 1.34 14.69 -44.89
CA GLU A 209 0.51 15.63 -45.63
C GLU A 209 1.22 16.98 -45.86
N VAL A 210 1.91 17.49 -44.85
CA VAL A 210 2.79 18.68 -44.99
C VAL A 210 3.84 18.45 -46.06
N ASP A 211 4.49 17.29 -46.06
CA ASP A 211 5.50 16.96 -47.07
C ASP A 211 4.88 16.88 -48.47
N ARG A 212 3.69 16.27 -48.64
CA ARG A 212 2.95 16.28 -49.92
C ARG A 212 2.63 17.70 -50.39
N LEU A 213 2.11 18.55 -49.50
CA LEU A 213 1.77 19.94 -49.82
C LEU A 213 3.00 20.75 -50.21
N ARG A 214 4.14 20.55 -49.52
CA ARG A 214 5.42 21.17 -49.90
C ARG A 214 5.86 20.78 -51.31
N HIS A 215 5.76 19.50 -51.67
CA HIS A 215 6.09 19.04 -53.02
C HIS A 215 5.14 19.62 -54.07
N SER A 216 3.84 19.68 -53.78
CA SER A 216 2.85 20.30 -54.68
C SER A 216 3.10 21.80 -54.87
N LEU A 217 3.43 22.52 -53.79
CA LEU A 217 3.77 23.94 -53.85
C LEU A 217 5.03 24.16 -54.68
N MET A 218 6.09 23.40 -54.43
CA MET A 218 7.33 23.48 -55.21
C MET A 218 7.09 23.26 -56.70
N LYS A 219 6.26 22.26 -57.05
CA LYS A 219 5.88 21.99 -58.44
C LYS A 219 5.14 23.18 -59.07
N ALA A 220 4.14 23.73 -58.37
CA ALA A 220 3.39 24.88 -58.86
C ALA A 220 4.27 26.15 -58.99
N GLU A 221 5.21 26.35 -58.07
CA GLU A 221 6.20 27.43 -58.15
C GLU A 221 7.11 27.28 -59.37
N ASP A 222 7.57 26.06 -59.65
CA ASP A 222 8.43 25.78 -60.82
C ASP A 222 7.67 25.95 -62.14
N ASP A 223 6.42 25.47 -62.21
CA ASP A 223 5.54 25.70 -63.35
C ASP A 223 5.34 27.22 -63.58
N CYS A 224 5.07 27.99 -62.51
CA CYS A 224 4.98 29.45 -62.58
C CYS A 224 6.28 30.12 -63.06
N LYS A 225 7.46 29.63 -62.63
CA LYS A 225 8.75 30.15 -63.10
C LYS A 225 8.94 29.87 -64.59
N VAL A 226 8.54 28.69 -65.07
CA VAL A 226 8.62 28.33 -66.49
C VAL A 226 7.70 29.22 -67.32
N GLU A 227 6.45 29.39 -66.90
CA GLU A 227 5.49 30.26 -67.57
C GLU A 227 5.99 31.71 -67.61
N ARG A 228 6.47 32.26 -66.48
CA ARG A 228 7.08 33.60 -66.45
C ARG A 228 8.23 33.74 -67.44
N LYS A 229 9.11 32.73 -67.54
CA LYS A 229 10.20 32.73 -68.55
C LYS A 229 9.65 32.69 -69.97
N HIS A 230 8.58 31.94 -70.23
CA HIS A 230 7.93 31.89 -71.54
C HIS A 230 7.30 33.24 -71.88
N THR A 231 6.53 33.84 -70.98
CA THR A 231 5.94 35.17 -71.14
C THR A 231 6.99 36.24 -71.38
N LEU A 232 8.11 36.21 -70.64
CA LEU A 232 9.23 37.15 -70.84
C LEU A 232 9.87 36.98 -72.22
N LYS A 233 10.09 35.75 -72.68
CA LYS A 233 10.61 35.48 -74.03
C LYS A 233 9.66 35.99 -75.11
N LEU A 234 8.36 35.75 -74.95
CA LEU A 234 7.33 36.22 -75.89
C LEU A 234 7.29 37.75 -75.94
N ARG A 235 7.27 38.40 -74.77
CA ARG A 235 7.34 39.86 -74.66
C ARG A 235 8.60 40.42 -75.33
N HIS A 236 9.76 39.81 -75.09
CA HIS A 236 11.00 40.23 -75.74
C HIS A 236 10.93 40.06 -77.26
N ALA A 237 10.37 38.96 -77.76
CA ALA A 237 10.18 38.75 -79.20
C ALA A 237 9.19 39.77 -79.81
N MET A 238 8.17 40.20 -79.05
CA MET A 238 7.27 41.27 -79.46
C MET A 238 7.97 42.64 -79.48
N GLU A 239 8.80 42.95 -78.48
CA GLU A 239 9.57 44.20 -78.39
C GLU A 239 10.66 44.31 -79.47
N GLN A 240 11.26 43.18 -79.89
CA GLN A 240 12.25 43.12 -80.97
C GLN A 240 11.63 43.18 -82.38
N ARG A 241 10.30 43.13 -82.49
CA ARG A 241 9.62 43.26 -83.78
C ARG A 241 9.65 44.74 -84.20
N PRO A 242 10.28 45.12 -85.32
CA PRO A 242 10.25 46.50 -85.79
C PRO A 242 8.80 46.95 -85.99
N SER A 243 8.46 48.14 -85.50
CA SER A 243 7.09 48.64 -85.58
C SER A 243 6.69 48.79 -87.06
N GLN A 244 5.43 48.49 -87.35
CA GLN A 244 4.94 48.50 -88.73
C GLN A 244 5.01 49.91 -89.35
N GLU A 245 4.92 50.94 -88.51
CA GLU A 245 5.15 52.34 -88.84
C GLU A 245 6.62 52.62 -89.17
N LEU A 246 7.58 52.16 -88.36
CA LEU A 246 9.01 52.35 -88.62
C LEU A 246 9.47 51.63 -89.89
N LEU A 247 8.92 50.44 -90.17
CA LEU A 247 9.20 49.73 -91.43
C LEU A 247 8.68 50.51 -92.65
N TRP A 248 7.52 51.15 -92.52
CA TRP A 248 6.92 51.97 -93.57
C TRP A 248 7.71 53.26 -93.80
N GLU A 249 8.12 53.94 -92.73
CA GLU A 249 8.97 55.14 -92.77
C GLU A 249 10.32 54.84 -93.43
N LEU A 250 11.00 53.76 -93.03
CA LEU A 250 12.26 53.34 -93.66
C LEU A 250 12.09 52.98 -95.15
N GLN A 251 10.94 52.44 -95.54
CA GLN A 251 10.61 52.19 -96.95
C GLN A 251 10.46 53.50 -97.73
N GLN A 252 9.81 54.50 -97.13
CA GLN A 252 9.63 55.83 -97.71
C GLN A 252 10.96 56.58 -97.82
N GLU A 253 11.77 56.58 -96.76
CA GLU A 253 13.11 57.18 -96.76
C GLU A 253 14.03 56.51 -97.78
N LYS A 254 13.97 55.18 -97.92
CA LYS A 254 14.72 54.47 -98.97
C LYS A 254 14.34 54.97 -100.36
N ALA A 255 13.05 55.18 -100.63
CA ALA A 255 12.59 55.72 -101.91
C ALA A 255 13.04 57.19 -102.12
N GLN A 256 13.02 58.00 -101.06
CA GLN A 256 13.48 59.39 -101.10
C GLN A 256 14.99 59.50 -101.32
N LEU A 257 15.80 58.67 -100.63
CA LEU A 257 17.24 58.64 -100.81
C LEU A 257 17.63 58.12 -102.20
N GLN A 258 16.89 57.15 -102.76
CA GLN A 258 17.07 56.72 -104.14
C GLN A 258 16.80 57.86 -105.14
N ALA A 259 15.82 58.72 -104.90
CA ALA A 259 15.59 59.93 -105.72
C ALA A 259 16.70 60.98 -105.55
N ARG A 260 17.18 61.18 -104.31
CA ARG A 260 18.26 62.13 -104.00
C ARG A 260 19.59 61.73 -104.64
N VAL A 261 19.89 60.43 -104.70
CA VAL A 261 21.09 59.90 -105.37
C VAL A 261 21.03 60.15 -106.87
N GLN A 262 19.85 59.99 -107.49
CA GLN A 262 19.64 60.32 -108.91
C GLN A 262 19.79 61.83 -109.20
N GLU A 263 19.43 62.71 -108.26
CA GLU A 263 19.63 64.18 -108.36
C GLU A 263 21.11 64.59 -108.15
N LEU A 264 21.82 63.92 -107.25
CA LEU A 264 23.23 64.19 -106.98
C LEU A 264 24.15 63.66 -108.10
N GLU A 265 23.77 62.54 -108.74
CA GLU A 265 24.42 62.08 -109.98
C GLU A 265 24.22 63.08 -111.15
N ALA A 266 23.19 63.93 -111.10
CA ALA A 266 22.92 64.97 -112.09
C ALA A 266 23.60 66.33 -111.79
N SER A 267 24.13 66.55 -110.58
CA SER A 267 24.69 67.85 -110.15
C SER A 267 26.20 67.84 -109.89
N ALA A 268 26.89 66.71 -110.14
CA ALA A 268 28.35 66.60 -110.05
C ALA A 268 29.08 67.07 -111.33
N GLN A 269 28.73 68.25 -111.84
CA GLN A 269 29.49 68.91 -112.90
C GLN A 269 29.81 70.35 -112.48
N GLU A 270 31.11 70.58 -112.34
CA GLU A 270 31.81 71.87 -112.25
C GLU A 270 31.88 72.59 -110.90
N GLY A 271 33.12 73.03 -110.59
CA GLY A 271 33.34 74.18 -109.72
C GLY A 271 34.40 74.03 -108.63
N LYS A 272 35.67 73.80 -109.00
CA LYS A 272 36.79 74.31 -108.18
C LYS A 272 36.87 75.83 -108.37
N PRO A 273 37.39 76.57 -107.38
CA PRO A 273 38.53 77.39 -107.73
C PRO A 273 39.69 77.32 -106.74
N ASP A 274 40.86 77.48 -107.36
CA ASP A 274 42.20 77.64 -106.81
C ASP A 274 42.34 78.79 -105.83
N LYS A 275 43.16 78.55 -104.79
CA LYS A 275 43.90 79.60 -104.07
C LYS A 275 45.36 79.12 -103.91
N SER A 276 46.27 79.74 -104.63
CA SER A 276 47.72 79.56 -104.44
C SER A 276 48.42 80.92 -104.42
N SER A 277 48.46 81.50 -103.22
CA SER A 277 49.45 82.50 -102.82
C SER A 277 50.11 81.98 -101.53
N PRO A 278 51.44 81.99 -101.38
CA PRO A 278 52.14 81.36 -100.25
C PRO A 278 51.76 81.98 -98.89
N TYR A 279 51.31 83.24 -98.87
CA TYR A 279 50.74 83.87 -97.67
C TYR A 279 49.31 83.36 -97.35
N ILE A 280 48.53 83.08 -98.40
CA ILE A 280 47.21 82.45 -98.27
C ILE A 280 47.36 81.00 -97.80
N GLN A 281 48.39 80.27 -98.25
CA GLN A 281 48.68 78.91 -97.77
C GLN A 281 49.04 78.88 -96.28
N VAL A 282 49.89 79.80 -95.79
CA VAL A 282 50.20 79.88 -94.34
C VAL A 282 48.95 80.23 -93.52
N LEU A 283 48.14 81.20 -93.96
CA LEU A 283 46.87 81.54 -93.29
C LEU A 283 45.84 80.39 -93.38
N GLU A 284 45.81 79.65 -94.48
CA GLU A 284 44.98 78.46 -94.63
C GLU A 284 45.48 77.31 -93.74
N GLU A 285 46.79 77.12 -93.59
CA GLU A 285 47.38 76.14 -92.68
C GLU A 285 47.12 76.50 -91.21
N ASP A 286 47.29 77.77 -90.83
CA ASP A 286 47.01 78.28 -89.47
C ASP A 286 45.51 78.19 -89.15
N TRP A 287 44.64 78.50 -90.12
CA TRP A 287 43.20 78.34 -89.97
C TRP A 287 42.79 76.86 -89.89
N ARG A 288 43.40 75.98 -90.69
CA ARG A 288 43.21 74.53 -90.58
C ARG A 288 43.72 74.00 -89.24
N GLN A 289 44.82 74.53 -88.72
CA GLN A 289 45.36 74.16 -87.41
C GLN A 289 44.42 74.60 -86.29
N ALA A 290 43.98 75.86 -86.28
CA ALA A 290 43.00 76.36 -85.31
C ALA A 290 41.68 75.57 -85.38
N LEU A 291 41.23 75.17 -86.57
CA LEU A 291 40.04 74.34 -86.74
C LEU A 291 40.25 72.92 -86.17
N ARG A 292 41.42 72.30 -86.39
CA ARG A 292 41.79 71.01 -85.77
C ARG A 292 41.81 71.12 -84.26
N ASP A 293 42.45 72.16 -83.71
CA ASP A 293 42.50 72.40 -82.27
C ASP A 293 41.10 72.61 -81.67
N GLN A 294 40.23 73.37 -82.36
CA GLN A 294 38.82 73.54 -81.97
C GLN A 294 38.03 72.23 -82.06
N GLN A 295 38.29 71.40 -83.09
CA GLN A 295 37.66 70.09 -83.24
C GLN A 295 38.12 69.11 -82.14
N GLU A 296 39.40 69.15 -81.77
CA GLU A 296 39.96 68.35 -80.68
C GLU A 296 39.42 68.81 -79.32
N GLN A 297 39.28 70.12 -79.10
CA GLN A 297 38.63 70.69 -77.92
C GLN A 297 37.16 70.29 -77.82
N THR A 298 36.41 70.31 -78.93
CA THR A 298 35.01 69.86 -78.91
C THR A 298 34.88 68.35 -78.73
N ASN A 299 35.77 67.55 -79.34
CA ASN A 299 35.82 66.10 -79.13
C ASN A 299 36.16 65.73 -77.67
N THR A 300 37.09 66.45 -77.05
CA THR A 300 37.43 66.27 -75.62
C THR A 300 36.30 66.73 -74.70
N ILE A 301 35.62 67.84 -74.99
CA ILE A 301 34.42 68.24 -74.25
C ILE A 301 33.33 67.16 -74.35
N PHE A 302 33.14 66.57 -75.54
CA PHE A 302 32.16 65.50 -75.73
C PHE A 302 32.50 64.24 -74.95
N SER A 303 33.77 63.80 -74.96
CA SER A 303 34.19 62.62 -74.17
C SER A 303 34.04 62.87 -72.67
N LEU A 304 34.45 64.04 -72.17
CA LEU A 304 34.29 64.43 -70.77
C LEU A 304 32.82 64.47 -70.34
N ARG A 305 31.91 65.00 -71.16
CA ARG A 305 30.46 64.99 -70.88
C ARG A 305 29.89 63.57 -70.86
N LYS A 306 30.35 62.71 -71.76
CA LYS A 306 29.95 61.30 -71.80
C LYS A 306 30.41 60.57 -70.53
N ASP A 307 31.63 60.83 -70.08
CA ASP A 307 32.19 60.21 -68.88
C ASP A 307 31.56 60.77 -67.60
N LEU A 308 31.23 62.06 -67.56
CA LEU A 308 30.44 62.66 -66.46
C LEU A 308 29.08 61.97 -66.31
N ARG A 309 28.31 61.83 -67.41
CA ARG A 309 27.01 61.13 -67.39
C ARG A 309 27.13 59.67 -66.97
N ARG A 310 28.20 58.99 -67.38
CA ARG A 310 28.51 57.62 -66.92
C ARG A 310 28.81 57.58 -65.43
N GLY A 311 29.59 58.54 -64.94
CA GLY A 311 29.89 58.72 -63.52
C GLY A 311 28.63 58.98 -62.69
N GLU A 312 27.75 59.88 -63.13
CA GLU A 312 26.47 60.19 -62.50
C GLU A 312 25.54 58.96 -62.45
N ALA A 313 25.46 58.18 -63.54
CA ALA A 313 24.67 56.95 -63.57
C ALA A 313 25.21 55.87 -62.63
N LEU A 314 26.54 55.73 -62.51
CA LEU A 314 27.15 54.84 -61.53
C LEU A 314 26.90 55.33 -60.10
N HIS A 315 27.02 56.63 -59.86
CA HIS A 315 26.73 57.24 -58.56
C HIS A 315 25.27 57.00 -58.15
N ALA A 316 24.30 57.20 -59.05
CA ALA A 316 22.88 56.92 -58.80
C ALA A 316 22.65 55.44 -58.42
N ARG A 317 23.26 54.50 -59.15
CA ARG A 317 23.17 53.06 -58.82
C ARG A 317 23.78 52.75 -57.45
N CYS A 318 24.94 53.30 -57.14
CA CYS A 318 25.57 53.10 -55.83
C CYS A 318 24.72 53.68 -54.69
N MET A 319 24.04 54.80 -54.92
CA MET A 319 23.11 55.39 -53.95
C MET A 319 21.89 54.50 -53.73
N GLU A 320 21.27 53.99 -54.80
CA GLU A 320 20.15 53.03 -54.71
C GLU A 320 20.57 51.75 -53.96
N GLU A 321 21.74 51.20 -54.26
CA GLU A 321 22.29 50.04 -53.55
C GLU A 321 22.52 50.34 -52.07
N ARG A 322 23.07 51.51 -51.74
CA ARG A 322 23.27 51.94 -50.34
C ARG A 322 21.95 52.01 -49.58
N GLU A 323 20.93 52.65 -50.16
CA GLU A 323 19.60 52.76 -49.56
C GLU A 323 18.95 51.38 -49.36
N MET A 324 19.09 50.49 -50.35
CA MET A 324 18.62 49.10 -50.24
C MET A 324 19.31 48.35 -49.09
N PHE A 325 20.63 48.48 -48.95
CA PHE A 325 21.36 47.87 -47.84
C PHE A 325 21.01 48.49 -46.48
N GLU A 326 20.81 49.80 -46.41
CA GLU A 326 20.34 50.49 -45.20
C GLU A 326 18.97 49.96 -44.75
N LEU A 327 18.03 49.81 -45.69
CA LEU A 327 16.71 49.22 -45.42
C LEU A 327 16.83 47.76 -44.94
N GLN A 328 17.69 46.94 -45.58
CA GLN A 328 17.94 45.57 -45.15
C GLN A 328 18.54 45.51 -43.74
N CYS A 329 19.51 46.37 -43.43
CA CYS A 329 20.09 46.47 -42.08
C CYS A 329 19.03 46.88 -41.05
N LEU A 330 18.15 47.83 -41.38
CA LEU A 330 17.06 48.23 -40.49
C LEU A 330 16.07 47.09 -40.23
N SER A 331 15.70 46.32 -41.27
CA SER A 331 14.85 45.13 -41.12
C SER A 331 15.50 44.10 -40.19
N LEU A 332 16.77 43.74 -40.47
CA LEU A 332 17.50 42.75 -39.66
C LEU A 332 17.67 43.20 -38.21
N ARG A 333 17.87 44.50 -37.94
CA ARG A 333 17.92 45.03 -36.57
C ARG A 333 16.58 44.88 -35.86
N LYS A 334 15.46 45.16 -36.54
CA LYS A 334 14.11 44.97 -35.98
C LYS A 334 13.86 43.49 -35.68
N ASP A 335 14.20 42.60 -36.61
CA ASP A 335 14.07 41.16 -36.41
C ASP A 335 14.92 40.68 -35.23
N SER A 336 16.19 41.12 -35.14
CA SER A 336 17.06 40.79 -34.00
C SER A 336 16.48 41.26 -32.68
N LYS A 337 15.90 42.47 -32.64
CA LYS A 337 15.23 43.01 -31.44
C LYS A 337 14.01 42.16 -31.06
N MET A 338 13.16 41.82 -32.02
CA MET A 338 12.00 40.95 -31.82
C MET A 338 12.40 39.57 -31.29
N TYR A 339 13.45 38.95 -31.83
CA TYR A 339 13.95 37.67 -31.33
C TYR A 339 14.51 37.77 -29.91
N LYS A 340 15.21 38.86 -29.58
CA LYS A 340 15.69 39.12 -28.21
C LYS A 340 14.53 39.25 -27.23
N GLU A 341 13.57 40.11 -27.52
CA GLU A 341 12.37 40.31 -26.68
C GLU A 341 11.58 39.00 -26.51
N ARG A 342 11.47 38.20 -27.58
CA ARG A 342 10.84 36.87 -27.51
C ARG A 342 11.63 35.90 -26.64
N MET A 343 12.96 35.86 -26.74
CA MET A 343 13.79 35.01 -25.89
C MET A 343 13.69 35.45 -24.42
N GLU A 344 13.71 36.75 -24.15
CA GLU A 344 13.55 37.31 -22.81
C GLU A 344 12.19 36.94 -22.19
N ALA A 345 11.10 37.04 -22.95
CA ALA A 345 9.78 36.62 -22.49
C ALA A 345 9.72 35.10 -22.18
N ILE A 346 10.34 34.26 -23.02
CA ILE A 346 10.42 32.82 -22.76
C ILE A 346 11.24 32.52 -21.49
N LEU A 347 12.36 33.24 -21.28
CA LEU A 347 13.17 33.09 -20.08
C LEU A 347 12.40 33.48 -18.81
N GLN A 348 11.65 34.58 -18.85
CA GLN A 348 10.78 34.99 -17.74
C GLN A 348 9.73 33.92 -17.42
N GLN A 349 9.06 33.37 -18.43
CA GLN A 349 8.11 32.28 -18.23
C GLN A 349 8.77 31.02 -17.64
N MET A 350 9.99 30.69 -18.07
CA MET A 350 10.73 29.56 -17.51
C MET A 350 11.13 29.79 -16.04
N GLU A 351 11.46 31.03 -15.66
CA GLU A 351 11.74 31.42 -14.27
C GLU A 351 10.48 31.32 -13.39
N GLU A 352 9.33 31.80 -13.87
CA GLU A 352 8.04 31.64 -13.16
C GLU A 352 7.72 30.17 -12.90
N VAL A 353 7.82 29.32 -13.91
CA VAL A 353 7.60 27.86 -13.77
C VAL A 353 8.61 27.22 -12.81
N ALA A 354 9.87 27.67 -12.82
CA ALA A 354 10.87 27.18 -11.89
C ALA A 354 10.53 27.57 -10.44
N ILE A 355 10.08 28.80 -10.21
CA ILE A 355 9.62 29.28 -8.90
C ILE A 355 8.41 28.47 -8.42
N GLU A 356 7.41 28.27 -9.26
CA GLU A 356 6.22 27.47 -8.91
C GLU A 356 6.59 26.02 -8.57
N ARG A 357 7.50 25.41 -9.34
CA ARG A 357 8.03 24.08 -9.07
C ARG A 357 8.71 24.04 -7.70
N ASP A 358 9.56 25.01 -7.40
CA ASP A 358 10.31 25.04 -6.15
C ASP A 358 9.37 25.27 -4.95
N GLN A 359 8.34 26.11 -5.08
CA GLN A 359 7.28 26.26 -4.08
C GLN A 359 6.49 24.95 -3.87
N ALA A 360 6.17 24.24 -4.95
CA ALA A 360 5.50 22.93 -4.86
C ALA A 360 6.39 21.87 -4.19
N ILE A 361 7.71 21.92 -4.41
CA ILE A 361 8.66 21.03 -3.72
C ILE A 361 8.72 21.37 -2.24
N VAL A 362 8.90 22.64 -1.87
CA VAL A 362 8.97 23.09 -0.47
C VAL A 362 7.69 22.73 0.29
N SER A 363 6.51 23.04 -0.25
CA SER A 363 5.23 22.68 0.39
C SER A 363 5.06 21.17 0.56
N ARG A 364 5.50 20.36 -0.41
CA ARG A 364 5.50 18.89 -0.29
C ARG A 364 6.47 18.42 0.79
N GLU A 365 7.66 18.98 0.87
CA GLU A 365 8.66 18.66 1.89
C GLU A 365 8.15 19.04 3.29
N GLU A 366 7.51 20.19 3.44
CA GLU A 366 6.85 20.60 4.68
C GLU A 366 5.79 19.56 5.12
N LEU A 367 4.92 19.12 4.21
CA LEU A 367 3.94 18.07 4.51
C LEU A 367 4.61 16.74 4.89
N HIS A 368 5.68 16.35 4.18
CA HIS A 368 6.43 15.13 4.53
C HIS A 368 7.09 15.23 5.90
N THR A 369 7.66 16.38 6.26
CA THR A 369 8.25 16.57 7.60
C THR A 369 7.19 16.54 8.69
N GLN A 370 6.01 17.13 8.45
CA GLN A 370 4.87 17.04 9.37
C GLN A 370 4.38 15.59 9.53
N TYR A 371 4.29 14.85 8.44
CA TYR A 371 3.91 13.43 8.47
C TYR A 371 4.93 12.58 9.21
N ALA A 372 6.23 12.81 8.98
CA ALA A 372 7.31 12.13 9.70
C ALA A 372 7.25 12.40 11.22
N ARG A 373 7.00 13.66 11.62
CA ARG A 373 6.78 14.02 13.03
C ARG A 373 5.57 13.29 13.63
N SER A 374 4.43 13.30 12.92
CA SER A 374 3.22 12.59 13.37
C SER A 374 3.45 11.08 13.52
N LEU A 375 4.22 10.46 12.61
CA LEU A 375 4.60 9.06 12.73
C LEU A 375 5.49 8.80 13.95
N GLN A 376 6.49 9.66 14.18
CA GLN A 376 7.35 9.58 15.36
C GLN A 376 6.54 9.70 16.66
N ASP A 377 5.58 10.61 16.71
CA ASP A 377 4.67 10.77 17.85
C ASP A 377 3.80 9.53 18.05
N LYS A 378 3.22 8.98 16.98
CA LYS A 378 2.46 7.71 17.03
C LYS A 378 3.32 6.56 17.53
N ASP A 379 4.56 6.45 17.08
CA ASP A 379 5.49 5.42 17.55
C ASP A 379 5.89 5.64 19.02
N GLY A 380 6.05 6.89 19.45
CA GLY A 380 6.22 7.25 20.86
C GLY A 380 5.02 6.81 21.71
N LEU A 381 3.80 7.05 21.25
CA LEU A 381 2.57 6.61 21.93
C LEU A 381 2.45 5.09 21.97
N ARG A 382 2.78 4.39 20.87
CA ARG A 382 2.81 2.91 20.84
C ARG A 382 3.84 2.33 21.81
N LYS A 383 5.00 2.97 21.98
CA LYS A 383 5.99 2.59 23.00
C LYS A 383 5.41 2.76 24.40
N ARG A 384 4.82 3.93 24.72
CA ARG A 384 4.18 4.18 26.02
C ARG A 384 3.04 3.19 26.31
N LEU A 385 2.23 2.86 25.31
CA LEU A 385 1.16 1.86 25.45
C LEU A 385 1.72 0.47 25.77
N ARG A 386 2.82 0.06 25.13
CA ARG A 386 3.51 -1.20 25.44
C ARG A 386 4.07 -1.19 26.86
N GLU A 387 4.78 -0.12 27.25
CA GLU A 387 5.32 0.03 28.61
C GLU A 387 4.22 0.02 29.69
N LEU A 388 3.07 0.65 29.43
CA LEU A 388 1.93 0.61 30.33
C LEU A 388 1.27 -0.78 30.36
N GLY A 389 1.21 -1.46 29.21
CA GLY A 389 0.77 -2.85 29.12
C GLY A 389 1.64 -3.78 29.95
N GLU A 390 2.96 -3.69 29.80
CA GLU A 390 3.95 -4.45 30.58
C GLU A 390 3.81 -4.18 32.09
N LYS A 391 3.65 -2.92 32.49
CA LYS A 391 3.39 -2.57 33.91
C LYS A 391 2.07 -3.15 34.42
N SER A 392 1.02 -3.14 33.60
CA SER A 392 -0.27 -3.73 33.96
C SER A 392 -0.14 -5.24 34.14
N ASP A 393 0.56 -5.92 33.25
CA ASP A 393 0.82 -7.36 33.33
C ASP A 393 1.67 -7.71 34.55
N GLU A 394 2.69 -6.90 34.86
CA GLU A 394 3.54 -7.06 36.05
C GLU A 394 2.73 -6.91 37.35
N LEU A 395 1.90 -5.86 37.45
CA LEU A 395 1.02 -5.67 38.60
C LEU A 395 0.01 -6.82 38.72
N GLN A 396 -0.50 -7.33 37.60
CA GLN A 396 -1.40 -8.47 37.59
C GLN A 396 -0.72 -9.77 38.07
N LEU A 397 0.54 -10.01 37.67
CA LEU A 397 1.34 -11.11 38.20
C LEU A 397 1.59 -10.96 39.70
N GLN A 398 1.91 -9.75 40.17
CA GLN A 398 2.07 -9.48 41.60
C GLN A 398 0.78 -9.75 42.38
N LEU A 399 -0.38 -9.35 41.84
CA LEU A 399 -1.68 -9.65 42.45
C LEU A 399 -1.90 -11.17 42.57
N PHE A 400 -1.67 -11.93 41.49
CA PHE A 400 -1.81 -13.39 41.54
C PHE A 400 -0.84 -14.04 42.54
N GLN A 401 0.39 -13.54 42.66
CA GLN A 401 1.33 -14.04 43.67
C GLN A 401 0.83 -13.76 45.09
N ARG A 402 0.27 -12.57 45.36
CA ARG A 402 -0.31 -12.24 46.66
C ARG A 402 -1.54 -13.07 46.96
N GLU A 403 -2.42 -13.28 45.99
CA GLU A 403 -3.58 -14.16 46.12
C GLU A 403 -3.16 -15.61 46.42
N ALA A 404 -2.15 -16.13 45.72
CA ALA A 404 -1.62 -17.47 45.99
C ALA A 404 -0.99 -17.58 47.39
N GLN A 405 -0.24 -16.57 47.83
CA GLN A 405 0.31 -16.51 49.18
C GLN A 405 -0.79 -16.46 50.24
N LEU A 406 -1.84 -15.66 50.02
CA LEU A 406 -2.99 -15.58 50.92
C LEU A 406 -3.69 -16.93 51.03
N LEU A 407 -3.97 -17.59 49.89
CA LEU A 407 -4.57 -18.92 49.88
C LEU A 407 -3.70 -19.96 50.61
N ALA A 408 -2.37 -19.90 50.45
CA ALA A 408 -1.45 -20.79 51.16
C ALA A 408 -1.43 -20.53 52.69
N MET A 409 -1.49 -19.25 53.11
CA MET A 409 -1.61 -18.88 54.53
C MET A 409 -2.96 -19.33 55.09
N GLU A 410 -4.06 -19.12 54.35
CA GLU A 410 -5.40 -19.60 54.72
C GLU A 410 -5.43 -21.12 54.84
N GLY A 411 -4.81 -21.84 53.92
CA GLY A 411 -4.67 -23.30 53.97
C GLY A 411 -3.90 -23.77 55.22
N ARG A 412 -2.77 -23.13 55.53
CA ARG A 412 -1.98 -23.44 56.75
C ARG A 412 -2.73 -23.11 58.03
N LEU A 413 -3.45 -21.97 58.07
CA LEU A 413 -4.26 -21.60 59.23
C LEU A 413 -5.39 -22.62 59.45
N LYS A 414 -6.06 -23.06 58.38
CA LYS A 414 -7.08 -24.12 58.46
C LYS A 414 -6.47 -25.44 58.96
N GLN A 415 -5.28 -25.82 58.49
CA GLN A 415 -4.56 -27.01 58.98
C GLN A 415 -4.21 -26.89 60.46
N GLN A 416 -3.63 -25.77 60.89
CA GLN A 416 -3.32 -25.52 62.30
C GLN A 416 -4.57 -25.48 63.18
N GLN A 417 -5.69 -24.96 62.70
CA GLN A 417 -6.97 -25.01 63.40
C GLN A 417 -7.45 -26.45 63.57
N LEU A 418 -7.33 -27.29 62.54
CA LEU A 418 -7.67 -28.71 62.61
C LEU A 418 -6.71 -29.48 63.54
N GLU A 419 -5.41 -29.19 63.51
CA GLU A 419 -4.40 -29.78 64.40
C GLU A 419 -4.58 -29.34 65.86
N THR A 420 -4.94 -28.09 66.12
CA THR A 420 -5.24 -27.58 67.47
C THR A 420 -6.52 -28.21 68.02
N LEU A 421 -7.54 -28.38 67.17
CA LEU A 421 -8.76 -29.12 67.53
C LEU A 421 -8.47 -30.61 67.81
N ALA A 422 -7.58 -31.24 67.04
CA ALA A 422 -7.12 -32.61 67.29
C ALA A 422 -6.33 -32.72 68.61
N LEU A 423 -5.38 -31.82 68.87
CA LEU A 423 -4.58 -31.81 70.12
C LEU A 423 -5.42 -31.50 71.38
N SER A 424 -6.55 -30.79 71.24
CA SER A 424 -7.50 -30.59 72.35
C SER A 424 -8.37 -31.82 72.67
N SER A 425 -8.37 -32.82 71.79
CA SER A 425 -9.10 -34.09 71.99
C SER A 425 -8.24 -35.19 72.64
N ASP A 426 -6.91 -35.02 72.68
CA ASP A 426 -5.96 -36.09 73.04
C ASP A 426 -5.37 -35.95 74.46
N LEU A 427 -6.15 -35.42 75.42
CA LEU A 427 -5.75 -35.38 76.84
C LEU A 427 -6.36 -36.48 77.72
N GLU A 428 -6.91 -37.54 77.14
CA GLU A 428 -7.28 -38.77 77.85
C GLU A 428 -7.15 -39.97 76.89
N ASP A 429 -5.96 -40.57 76.80
CA ASP A 429 -5.74 -42.01 77.03
C ASP A 429 -4.30 -42.41 76.63
N SER A 430 -3.63 -43.09 77.55
CA SER A 430 -2.24 -43.53 77.41
C SER A 430 -2.22 -45.04 77.17
N SER A 431 -2.01 -45.51 75.93
CA SER A 431 -1.44 -46.85 75.69
C SER A 431 -1.04 -47.10 74.23
N PRO A 432 0.21 -47.53 73.94
CA PRO A 432 0.61 -47.92 72.58
C PRO A 432 0.48 -49.44 72.38
N ARG A 433 -0.27 -49.87 71.36
CA ARG A 433 -0.14 -51.22 70.78
C ARG A 433 -0.30 -51.20 69.26
N ASN A 434 0.87 -51.22 68.60
CA ASN A 434 1.24 -52.07 67.47
C ASN A 434 0.11 -52.77 66.67
N SER A 435 -0.05 -52.46 65.38
CA SER A 435 0.43 -53.29 64.24
C SER A 435 -0.25 -52.92 62.91
N GLN A 436 0.60 -52.71 61.89
CA GLN A 436 0.47 -53.14 60.49
C GLN A 436 -0.44 -52.40 59.49
N GLU A 437 0.27 -51.77 58.55
CA GLU A 437 0.10 -51.86 57.08
C GLU A 437 -1.17 -51.24 56.45
N LEU A 438 -0.96 -50.19 55.65
CA LEU A 438 -1.15 -50.25 54.20
C LEU A 438 -0.55 -49.00 53.53
N SER A 439 0.22 -49.27 52.49
CA SER A 439 1.16 -48.40 51.79
C SER A 439 0.48 -47.30 50.96
N LEU A 440 1.01 -46.08 51.05
CA LEU A 440 0.90 -45.04 50.03
C LEU A 440 1.93 -45.33 48.92
N PRO A 441 1.59 -45.15 47.63
CA PRO A 441 2.59 -44.89 46.61
C PRO A 441 2.85 -43.38 46.51
N ARG A 442 4.10 -42.99 46.75
CA ARG A 442 4.67 -41.68 46.47
C ARG A 442 5.97 -41.91 45.70
N ASP A 443 5.93 -41.74 44.39
CA ASP A 443 7.10 -41.54 43.52
C ASP A 443 6.91 -40.13 42.90
N LEU A 444 7.67 -39.08 43.25
CA LEU A 444 9.04 -38.71 42.84
C LEU A 444 9.18 -38.66 41.31
N GLU A 445 9.05 -37.46 40.73
CA GLU A 445 10.16 -36.55 40.32
C GLU A 445 10.88 -37.06 39.06
N GLU A 446 10.66 -36.35 37.95
CA GLU A 446 11.70 -35.59 37.21
C GLU A 446 12.70 -36.47 36.47
N ASP A 447 12.57 -36.52 35.14
CA ASP A 447 13.74 -36.64 34.28
C ASP A 447 13.60 -35.69 33.10
N THR A 448 14.48 -34.69 33.11
CA THR A 448 14.73 -33.76 32.03
C THR A 448 16.00 -34.23 31.34
N GLN A 449 15.91 -34.83 30.14
CA GLN A 449 17.09 -34.94 29.26
C GLN A 449 16.74 -34.68 27.80
N LEU A 450 17.46 -33.68 27.27
CA LEU A 450 17.57 -33.25 25.89
C LEU A 450 18.20 -34.36 25.03
N SER A 451 17.75 -34.52 23.78
CA SER A 451 18.68 -34.83 22.70
C SER A 451 18.14 -34.36 21.34
N ASP A 452 18.89 -33.41 20.79
CA ASP A 452 19.01 -33.05 19.38
C ASP A 452 19.44 -34.27 18.53
N LYS A 453 19.16 -34.17 17.23
CA LYS A 453 19.73 -34.85 16.04
C LYS A 453 18.75 -35.67 15.19
N GLY A 454 18.25 -35.02 14.14
CA GLY A 454 18.42 -35.41 12.73
C GLY A 454 17.81 -36.72 12.22
N GLY A 455 16.88 -36.59 11.24
CA GLY A 455 16.45 -37.68 10.33
C GLY A 455 17.55 -38.13 9.35
N PRO A 456 17.28 -38.87 8.26
CA PRO A 456 16.03 -39.09 7.49
C PRO A 456 15.67 -40.60 7.39
N ALA A 457 14.69 -41.15 6.65
CA ALA A 457 14.07 -40.82 5.37
C ALA A 457 12.74 -41.58 5.18
N GLU A 458 11.86 -40.98 4.36
CA GLU A 458 10.95 -41.57 3.34
C GLU A 458 10.30 -42.95 3.55
N GLU A 459 8.96 -43.00 3.59
CA GLU A 459 8.14 -43.47 2.45
C GLU A 459 6.62 -43.20 2.68
N GLU A 460 6.00 -42.70 1.61
CA GLU A 460 4.61 -42.90 1.14
C GLU A 460 3.36 -42.42 1.94
N SER A 461 2.90 -41.21 1.56
CA SER A 461 1.56 -40.78 1.06
C SER A 461 0.33 -41.73 1.13
N PRO A 462 -0.93 -41.27 0.91
CA PRO A 462 -1.52 -39.92 0.94
C PRO A 462 -2.86 -39.81 1.71
N GLU A 463 -3.26 -38.57 2.04
CA GLU A 463 -4.59 -38.21 2.55
C GLU A 463 -5.71 -38.38 1.51
N PRO A 464 -6.94 -38.74 1.94
CA PRO A 464 -8.15 -38.44 1.20
C PRO A 464 -8.96 -37.33 1.87
N SER A 465 -9.17 -36.27 1.11
CA SER A 465 -10.22 -35.27 1.23
C SER A 465 -11.62 -35.88 1.04
N PHE A 466 -12.54 -35.60 1.95
CA PHE A 466 -14.00 -35.60 1.77
C PHE A 466 -14.48 -34.23 2.32
N GLU A 467 -15.46 -33.51 1.77
CA GLU A 467 -16.74 -34.00 1.25
C GLU A 467 -17.42 -32.87 0.47
N ALA A 468 -17.92 -33.16 -0.74
CA ALA A 468 -18.82 -32.32 -1.51
C ALA A 468 -19.91 -33.20 -2.09
N LEU A 469 -21.18 -32.82 -1.93
CA LEU A 469 -22.36 -33.35 -2.64
C LEU A 469 -23.57 -32.43 -2.36
N PRO A 470 -24.63 -32.39 -3.20
CA PRO A 470 -24.73 -32.72 -4.63
C PRO A 470 -25.26 -31.55 -5.49
N LYS A 471 -25.03 -31.65 -6.81
CA LYS A 471 -25.82 -30.97 -7.84
C LYS A 471 -27.04 -31.85 -8.19
N ASP A 472 -28.23 -31.26 -8.15
CA ASP A 472 -29.39 -31.79 -8.86
C ASP A 472 -29.46 -31.23 -10.29
N GLN A 473 -29.84 -32.11 -11.20
CA GLN A 473 -30.01 -31.88 -12.63
C GLN A 473 -31.45 -31.43 -12.90
N LEU A 474 -31.67 -30.31 -13.62
CA LEU A 474 -32.88 -30.11 -14.41
C LEU A 474 -32.63 -29.24 -15.67
N SER A 475 -32.81 -29.91 -16.82
CA SER A 475 -33.40 -29.50 -18.10
C SER A 475 -33.07 -28.16 -18.79
N LEU A 476 -32.66 -28.32 -20.06
CA LEU A 476 -32.58 -27.40 -21.19
C LEU A 476 -33.85 -26.55 -21.43
N THR A 477 -33.68 -25.25 -21.68
CA THR A 477 -34.24 -24.51 -22.85
C THR A 477 -33.44 -23.20 -23.08
N PRO A 478 -33.38 -22.65 -24.31
CA PRO A 478 -32.47 -21.56 -24.67
C PRO A 478 -33.15 -20.20 -24.75
N SER A 479 -32.53 -19.14 -24.21
CA SER A 479 -32.65 -17.76 -24.73
C SER A 479 -31.69 -16.79 -24.04
N ASP A 480 -31.45 -15.70 -24.77
CA ASP A 480 -30.42 -14.66 -24.71
C ASP A 480 -30.06 -13.97 -23.40
N ALA A 481 -28.84 -13.40 -23.47
CA ALA A 481 -28.31 -12.21 -22.80
C ALA A 481 -27.83 -12.32 -21.33
N GLY A 482 -26.55 -12.05 -21.11
CA GLY A 482 -26.03 -11.67 -19.79
C GLY A 482 -24.53 -11.87 -19.60
N LEU A 483 -23.78 -10.76 -19.61
CA LEU A 483 -22.34 -10.66 -19.34
C LEU A 483 -21.95 -11.27 -17.97
N SER A 484 -20.92 -12.11 -17.96
CA SER A 484 -20.28 -12.61 -16.74
C SER A 484 -18.77 -12.68 -16.94
N GLY A 485 -18.04 -12.17 -15.95
CA GLY A 485 -16.58 -12.18 -15.89
C GLY A 485 -16.01 -13.59 -16.00
N GLY A 486 -14.96 -13.70 -16.82
CA GLY A 486 -14.07 -14.85 -16.86
C GLY A 486 -12.65 -14.32 -16.90
N GLU A 487 -11.75 -14.95 -16.15
CA GLU A 487 -10.31 -14.69 -16.23
C GLU A 487 -9.83 -14.69 -17.69
N PRO A 488 -8.90 -13.80 -18.06
CA PRO A 488 -8.40 -13.75 -19.42
C PRO A 488 -7.66 -15.06 -19.79
N PRO A 489 -7.78 -15.54 -21.04
CA PRO A 489 -7.26 -16.83 -21.46
C PRO A 489 -5.75 -16.95 -21.22
N LEU A 490 -5.25 -18.16 -20.94
CA LEU A 490 -3.82 -18.48 -20.73
C LEU A 490 -2.86 -17.88 -21.79
N LYS A 491 -3.35 -17.58 -23.00
CA LYS A 491 -2.61 -16.91 -24.07
C LYS A 491 -2.23 -15.46 -23.73
N GLU A 492 -3.06 -14.76 -22.95
CA GLU A 492 -2.86 -13.37 -22.55
C GLU A 492 -1.88 -13.26 -21.36
N ARG A 493 -1.91 -14.25 -20.45
CA ARG A 493 -0.88 -14.41 -19.39
C ARG A 493 0.50 -14.69 -19.97
N ARG A 494 0.61 -15.45 -21.08
CA ARG A 494 1.87 -15.65 -21.81
C ARG A 494 2.37 -14.36 -22.45
N ARG A 495 1.50 -13.58 -23.10
CA ARG A 495 1.86 -12.30 -23.71
C ARG A 495 2.36 -11.27 -22.68
N LEU A 496 1.72 -11.22 -21.51
CA LEU A 496 2.13 -10.32 -20.43
C LEU A 496 3.48 -10.76 -19.83
N LYS A 497 3.70 -12.06 -19.65
CA LYS A 497 4.97 -12.61 -19.18
C LYS A 497 6.12 -12.37 -20.16
N GLU A 498 5.87 -12.55 -21.46
CA GLU A 498 6.83 -12.23 -22.54
C GLU A 498 7.15 -10.74 -22.60
N SER A 499 6.16 -9.86 -22.36
CA SER A 499 6.36 -8.40 -22.32
C SER A 499 7.24 -7.96 -21.13
N PHE A 500 7.02 -8.53 -19.94
CA PHE A 500 7.86 -8.29 -18.76
C PHE A 500 9.28 -8.86 -18.90
N GLU A 501 9.43 -10.00 -19.57
CA GLU A 501 10.73 -10.60 -19.86
C GLU A 501 11.50 -9.82 -20.94
N ASN A 502 10.80 -9.26 -21.93
CA ASN A 502 11.38 -8.35 -22.93
C ASN A 502 11.81 -7.02 -22.31
N TYR A 503 11.05 -6.45 -21.38
CA TYR A 503 11.45 -5.25 -20.64
C TYR A 503 12.71 -5.51 -19.79
N ARG A 504 12.79 -6.66 -19.10
CA ARG A 504 14.00 -7.08 -18.36
C ARG A 504 15.18 -7.42 -19.26
N ARG A 505 14.96 -7.86 -20.49
CA ARG A 505 16.01 -8.06 -21.51
C ARG A 505 16.51 -6.73 -22.05
N TRP A 506 15.61 -5.78 -22.35
CA TRP A 506 15.95 -4.45 -22.83
C TRP A 506 16.73 -3.65 -21.78
N ALA A 507 16.35 -3.73 -20.50
CA ALA A 507 17.10 -3.14 -19.39
C ALA A 507 18.51 -3.73 -19.23
N ARG A 508 18.68 -5.05 -19.45
CA ARG A 508 20.00 -5.70 -19.44
C ARG A 508 20.86 -5.35 -20.66
N VAL A 509 20.25 -5.21 -21.83
CA VAL A 509 20.95 -4.79 -23.07
C VAL A 509 21.33 -3.30 -23.01
N GLY A 510 20.50 -2.45 -22.41
CA GLY A 510 20.82 -1.05 -22.13
C GLY A 510 21.98 -0.89 -21.14
N ALA A 511 22.05 -1.77 -20.14
CA ALA A 511 23.19 -1.82 -19.21
C ALA A 511 24.47 -2.40 -19.85
N ALA A 512 24.36 -3.29 -20.84
CA ALA A 512 25.51 -3.88 -21.52
C ALA A 512 26.08 -3.02 -22.67
N ARG A 513 25.30 -2.06 -23.20
CA ARG A 513 25.75 -1.13 -24.26
C ARG A 513 26.32 0.19 -23.75
N GLY A 514 26.27 0.42 -22.43
CA GLY A 514 26.89 1.56 -21.75
C GLY A 514 28.18 1.18 -21.03
N GLY A 515 29.21 0.74 -21.75
CA GLY A 515 30.50 0.38 -21.14
C GLY A 515 31.64 0.20 -22.14
N GLY A 516 32.51 1.21 -22.24
CA GLY A 516 33.86 1.16 -22.84
C GLY A 516 33.96 1.80 -24.23
N ALA A 517 34.65 2.92 -24.48
CA ALA A 517 35.82 3.46 -23.79
C ALA A 517 35.96 4.99 -23.95
N GLY A 518 36.48 5.64 -22.89
CA GLY A 518 37.44 6.75 -23.04
C GLY A 518 36.95 8.18 -22.85
N GLY A 519 36.61 8.60 -21.62
CA GLY A 519 36.49 10.02 -21.27
C GLY A 519 36.03 10.24 -19.84
N ARG A 520 36.97 10.53 -18.93
CA ARG A 520 36.75 10.76 -17.49
C ARG A 520 35.67 11.84 -17.25
N PRO A 521 34.69 11.64 -16.35
CA PRO A 521 33.91 12.76 -15.83
C PRO A 521 34.77 13.52 -14.80
N ARG A 522 35.02 14.81 -15.07
CA ARG A 522 35.51 15.73 -14.06
C ARG A 522 34.47 15.81 -12.94
N VAL A 523 34.86 15.32 -11.76
CA VAL A 523 34.25 15.70 -10.49
C VAL A 523 34.46 17.21 -10.35
N VAL A 524 33.40 17.99 -10.48
CA VAL A 524 33.40 19.39 -10.02
C VAL A 524 32.78 19.36 -8.63
N THR A 525 33.66 19.41 -7.64
CA THR A 525 33.35 19.67 -6.25
C THR A 525 32.68 21.04 -6.16
N LEU A 526 31.42 21.08 -5.74
CA LEU A 526 30.76 22.34 -5.38
C LEU A 526 31.37 22.83 -4.07
N HIS A 527 32.22 23.85 -4.14
CA HIS A 527 32.56 24.67 -2.99
C HIS A 527 31.31 25.44 -2.57
N THR A 528 30.90 25.20 -1.33
CA THR A 528 29.97 26.04 -0.57
C THR A 528 30.55 27.44 -0.42
N CYS A 529 29.81 28.47 -0.81
CA CYS A 529 30.02 29.83 -0.33
C CYS A 529 28.81 30.24 0.51
N ALA A 530 29.09 30.44 1.79
CA ALA A 530 28.17 30.91 2.80
C ALA A 530 27.69 32.32 2.49
N THR A 531 26.40 32.55 2.67
CA THR A 531 25.74 33.84 2.62
C THR A 531 25.98 34.57 3.94
N SER A 532 26.59 35.75 3.90
CA SER A 532 26.56 36.74 4.97
C SER A 532 25.62 37.90 4.60
N ALA A 533 24.95 38.42 5.63
CA ALA A 533 23.85 39.39 5.60
C ALA A 533 24.35 40.86 5.42
N PRO A 534 23.44 41.87 5.36
CA PRO A 534 23.55 43.06 4.50
C PRO A 534 24.09 44.32 5.19
N SER A 535 24.41 45.37 4.40
CA SER A 535 24.51 46.76 4.87
C SER A 535 24.32 47.81 3.77
N ALA A 536 23.26 48.61 3.96
CA ALA A 536 23.10 50.07 3.83
C ALA A 536 23.68 50.90 2.65
N LEU A 537 22.79 51.74 2.12
CA LEU A 537 22.94 52.96 1.28
C LEU A 537 23.91 54.00 1.88
N PRO A 538 24.46 54.94 1.06
CA PRO A 538 23.83 56.28 0.85
C PRO A 538 23.98 56.82 -0.61
N GLN A 539 22.95 57.45 -1.20
CA GLN A 539 22.53 58.86 -1.14
C GLN A 539 23.36 59.83 -2.01
N GLU A 540 22.68 60.40 -3.02
CA GLU A 540 23.15 61.42 -3.96
C GLU A 540 23.31 62.81 -3.31
N THR A 541 24.32 63.57 -3.76
CA THR A 541 24.36 65.04 -3.73
C THR A 541 25.04 65.53 -5.01
N GLY A 542 24.58 66.66 -5.56
CA GLY A 542 24.84 67.02 -6.96
C GLY A 542 25.69 68.28 -7.22
N SER A 543 25.76 68.58 -8.53
CA SER A 543 26.01 69.87 -9.22
C SER A 543 27.48 70.35 -9.38
N PRO A 544 27.77 71.32 -10.29
CA PRO A 544 28.12 71.10 -11.72
C PRO A 544 29.42 71.86 -12.13
N GLU A 545 29.61 72.15 -13.42
CA GLU A 545 30.74 72.86 -14.09
C GLU A 545 31.84 71.89 -14.60
N ASP A 546 32.33 71.92 -15.84
CA ASP A 546 32.68 73.09 -16.65
C ASP A 546 32.66 72.81 -18.17
N ALA A 547 32.57 73.90 -18.93
CA ALA A 547 32.42 73.94 -20.36
C ALA A 547 33.76 73.89 -21.15
N ALA A 548 33.61 73.52 -22.42
CA ALA A 548 34.19 74.19 -23.60
C ALA A 548 35.29 73.49 -24.42
N ARG A 549 35.11 73.70 -25.74
CA ARG A 549 36.06 73.75 -26.88
C ARG A 549 36.21 72.46 -27.70
N LEU A 550 35.67 72.45 -28.93
CA LEU A 550 36.27 72.92 -30.21
C LEU A 550 37.45 72.01 -30.60
N GLU A 551 37.66 71.50 -31.81
CA GLU A 551 37.05 71.63 -33.13
C GLU A 551 37.89 70.68 -34.05
N THR A 552 37.45 70.46 -35.29
CA THR A 552 38.26 70.14 -36.50
C THR A 552 38.72 68.71 -36.85
N GLY A 553 38.54 68.40 -38.15
CA GLY A 553 39.35 67.49 -38.98
C GLY A 553 38.76 66.09 -39.15
N GLY A 554 38.17 65.68 -40.29
CA GLY A 554 38.81 65.59 -41.62
C GLY A 554 39.78 64.40 -41.60
N GLY A 555 39.51 63.23 -42.20
CA GLY A 555 39.35 62.97 -43.63
C GLY A 555 40.53 62.11 -44.12
N GLY A 556 40.28 61.08 -44.93
CA GLY A 556 41.28 60.25 -45.64
C GLY A 556 41.23 58.77 -45.24
N LEU A 557 40.63 57.86 -46.01
CA LEU A 557 41.09 57.26 -47.28
C LEU A 557 42.44 56.53 -47.17
N GLY A 558 42.44 55.24 -47.54
CA GLY A 558 43.64 54.43 -47.71
C GLY A 558 43.35 52.95 -47.92
N GLU A 559 43.04 52.60 -49.16
CA GLU A 559 42.98 51.23 -49.68
C GLU A 559 44.30 50.47 -49.47
N HIS A 560 44.23 49.15 -49.32
CA HIS A 560 45.26 48.26 -49.88
C HIS A 560 44.67 46.97 -50.43
N HIS A 561 45.31 46.56 -51.52
CA HIS A 561 44.83 45.74 -52.63
C HIS A 561 45.26 44.26 -52.48
N ARG A 562 44.52 43.39 -53.20
CA ARG A 562 45.03 42.26 -54.01
C ARG A 562 45.46 40.90 -53.38
N GLN A 563 44.68 39.87 -53.76
CA GLN A 563 45.00 38.88 -54.83
C GLN A 563 45.43 37.44 -54.47
N ARG A 564 44.62 36.47 -54.95
CA ARG A 564 44.93 35.24 -55.76
C ARG A 564 43.89 34.15 -55.44
N GLN A 565 42.94 33.78 -56.31
CA GLN A 565 42.98 33.04 -57.59
C GLN A 565 43.47 31.58 -57.57
N HIS A 566 42.51 30.69 -57.91
CA HIS A 566 42.53 29.50 -58.80
C HIS A 566 43.27 28.19 -58.47
N ARG A 567 42.50 27.08 -58.52
CA ARG A 567 42.68 25.86 -59.36
C ARG A 567 41.33 25.07 -59.34
N HIS A 568 40.57 24.98 -60.45
CA HIS A 568 40.55 23.93 -61.51
C HIS A 568 40.44 22.48 -60.99
N ARG A 569 39.79 21.48 -61.62
CA ARG A 569 38.78 21.26 -62.68
C ARG A 569 38.76 19.73 -62.90
N GLY A 570 37.62 19.13 -63.23
CA GLY A 570 37.50 17.79 -63.84
C GLY A 570 37.06 16.67 -62.88
N LEU A 571 36.22 15.70 -63.24
CA LEU A 571 35.80 15.20 -64.55
C LEU A 571 34.48 14.43 -64.43
N LEU A 572 33.72 14.43 -65.53
CA LEU A 572 32.56 13.60 -65.82
C LEU A 572 32.98 12.15 -66.13
N THR A 573 32.08 11.17 -65.85
CA THR A 573 31.53 10.13 -66.77
C THR A 573 31.39 8.71 -66.17
N ALA A 574 30.18 8.15 -66.38
CA ALA A 574 29.78 6.72 -66.49
C ALA A 574 30.02 5.79 -65.27
N ARG A 575 29.19 4.79 -64.94
CA ARG A 575 28.39 3.87 -65.77
C ARG A 575 27.38 3.09 -64.90
N ARG A 576 26.22 2.90 -65.52
CA ARG A 576 25.10 1.95 -65.35
C ARG A 576 25.44 0.52 -64.83
N VAL A 577 24.41 -0.13 -64.27
CA VAL A 577 24.05 -1.59 -64.23
C VAL A 577 24.28 -2.34 -62.90
N GLY A 578 23.22 -3.02 -62.44
CA GLY A 578 23.31 -4.26 -61.64
C GLY A 578 22.21 -4.37 -60.57
N GLY A 579 21.19 -5.19 -60.84
CA GLY A 579 20.02 -5.35 -59.98
C GLY A 579 20.16 -6.35 -58.83
N SER A 580 19.17 -6.30 -57.95
CA SER A 580 18.35 -7.40 -57.44
C SER A 580 17.25 -6.81 -56.56
#